data_AF-A0A3C2E2S8-F1
#
_entry.id   AF-A0A3C2E2S8-F1
#
_cell.length_a   1.000
_cell.length_b   1.000
_cell.length_c   1.000
_cell.angle_alpha   90.00
_cell.angle_beta   90.00
_cell.angle_gamma   90.00
#
_symmetry.space_group_name_H-M   'P 1'
#
loop_
_entity.id
_entity.type
_entity.pdbx_description
1 polymer ?
#
loop_
_entity_poly.entity_id
_entity_poly.type
_entity_poly.pdbx_seq_one_letter_code
_entity_poly.pdbx_strand_id
1 'polypeptide(L)' 'MATLIDTTAPGAAKASPAGPDIQTFGCRLNAWESEIMRDHATAAGLDDAIIINTCAVTNEAVRQAR' A
#
# COMPACT_ATOMS: atom_id res chain seq x y z
N MET A 1 3.95 5.22 32.30
CA MET A 1 2.71 5.91 31.87
C MET A 1 2.79 6.01 30.36
N ALA A 2 1.93 5.24 29.68
CA ALA A 2 1.91 4.91 28.24
C ALA A 2 3.16 4.20 27.71
N THR A 3 3.03 2.89 27.61
CA THR A 3 3.97 1.91 27.05
C THR A 3 4.34 2.28 25.62
N LEU A 4 5.64 2.41 25.35
CA LEU A 4 6.24 2.24 24.03
C LEU A 4 5.91 0.81 23.58
N ILE A 5 4.80 0.65 22.86
CA ILE A 5 4.63 -0.48 21.96
C ILE A 5 5.03 0.07 20.59
N ASP A 6 6.33 0.06 20.34
CA ASP A 6 6.82 0.09 18.98
C ASP A 6 6.39 -1.23 18.34
N THR A 7 5.25 -1.21 17.63
CA THR A 7 4.67 -2.36 16.93
C THR A 7 5.37 -2.62 15.60
N THR A 8 6.67 -2.33 15.48
CA THR A 8 7.41 -2.66 14.26
C THR A 8 7.55 -4.18 14.12
N ALA A 9 6.87 -4.68 13.09
CA ALA A 9 6.87 -6.01 12.47
C ALA A 9 5.89 -7.06 13.04
N PRO A 10 5.07 -7.65 12.15
CA PRO A 10 5.63 -8.68 11.28
C PRO A 10 5.39 -8.41 9.79
N GLY A 11 6.48 -8.43 9.01
CA GLY A 11 6.46 -8.48 7.56
C GLY A 11 7.34 -7.41 6.94
N ALA A 12 8.63 -7.72 6.76
CA ALA A 12 9.57 -6.88 6.02
C ALA A 12 9.19 -6.83 4.53
N ALA A 13 8.09 -6.16 4.17
CA ALA A 13 8.00 -5.63 2.82
C ALA A 13 8.99 -4.46 2.74
N LYS A 14 9.57 -4.29 1.57
CA LYS A 14 10.64 -3.33 1.32
C LYS A 14 10.08 -1.91 1.49
N ALA A 15 10.08 -1.37 2.71
CA ALA A 15 9.82 0.04 2.95
C ALA A 15 10.84 0.81 2.11
N SER A 16 10.33 1.48 1.09
CA SER A 16 11.19 2.28 0.21
C SER A 16 11.57 3.53 0.99
N PRO A 17 12.83 3.97 0.96
CA PRO A 17 13.30 5.12 1.76
C PRO A 17 12.70 6.48 1.32
N ALA A 18 11.62 6.48 0.52
CA ALA A 18 11.05 7.64 -0.15
C ALA A 18 9.52 7.51 -0.36
N GLY A 19 8.78 6.98 0.62
CA GLY A 19 7.30 6.99 0.65
C GLY A 19 6.63 5.61 0.57
N PRO A 20 5.28 5.58 0.57
CA PRO A 20 4.47 4.36 0.69
C PRO A 20 4.68 3.38 -0.48
N ASP A 21 4.76 2.08 -0.17
CA ASP A 21 4.84 1.02 -1.18
C ASP A 21 3.43 0.67 -1.67
N ILE A 22 3.12 1.04 -2.92
CA ILE A 22 1.79 0.81 -3.51
C ILE A 22 1.90 -0.25 -4.60
N GLN A 23 1.30 -1.40 -4.37
CA GLN A 23 1.17 -2.47 -5.37
C GLN A 23 -0.24 -2.44 -5.95
N THR A 24 -0.33 -2.39 -7.28
CA THR A 24 -1.60 -2.23 -7.99
C THR A 24 -1.85 -3.40 -8.94
N PHE A 25 -3.01 -4.03 -8.81
CA PHE A 25 -3.44 -5.13 -9.68
C PHE A 25 -4.85 -4.85 -10.21
N GLY A 26 -5.03 -4.72 -11.52
CA GLY A 26 -6.35 -4.44 -12.06
C GLY A 26 -6.31 -3.69 -13.37
N CYS A 27 -7.26 -2.77 -13.53
CA CYS A 27 -7.45 -2.04 -14.76
C CYS A 27 -6.82 -0.63 -14.70
N ARG A 28 -7.10 0.17 -15.73
CA ARG A 28 -6.64 1.56 -15.83
C ARG A 28 -7.12 2.43 -14.67
N LEU A 29 -8.32 2.16 -14.14
CA LEU A 29 -8.87 2.93 -13.04
C LEU A 29 -8.03 2.74 -11.77
N ASN A 30 -7.69 1.50 -11.42
CA ASN A 30 -6.85 1.22 -10.26
C ASN A 30 -5.47 1.90 -10.38
N ALA A 31 -4.88 1.95 -11.58
CA ALA A 31 -3.61 2.65 -11.78
C ALA A 31 -3.73 4.16 -11.50
N TRP A 32 -4.80 4.79 -11.98
CA TRP A 32 -5.06 6.20 -11.72
C TRP A 32 -5.35 6.49 -10.24
N GLU A 33 -6.16 5.66 -9.59
CA GLU A 33 -6.42 5.76 -8.14
C GLU A 33 -5.13 5.63 -7.33
N SER A 34 -4.20 4.76 -7.74
CA SER A 34 -2.93 4.57 -7.04
C SER A 34 -1.99 5.79 -7.11
N GLU A 35 -2.11 6.67 -8.11
CA GLU A 35 -1.41 7.95 -8.13
C GLU A 35 -1.97 8.88 -7.05
N ILE A 36 -3.29 9.02 -7.01
CA ILE A 36 -4.01 9.82 -5.99
C ILE A 36 -3.73 9.28 -4.57
N MET A 37 -3.72 7.96 -4.39
CA MET A 37 -3.42 7.32 -3.12
C MET A 37 -2.00 7.61 -2.64
N ARG A 38 -1.02 7.69 -3.54
CA ARG A 38 0.36 8.06 -3.20
C ARG A 38 0.42 9.48 -2.66
N ASP A 39 -0.20 10.43 -3.35
CA ASP A 39 -0.21 11.83 -2.91
C ASP A 39 -0.87 11.98 -1.54
N HIS A 40 -1.99 11.31 -1.30
CA HIS A 40 -2.66 11.32 0.00
C HIS A 40 -1.84 10.65 1.10
N ALA A 41 -1.25 9.49 0.82
CA ALA A 41 -0.45 8.77 1.80
C ALA A 41 0.83 9.55 2.16
N THR A 42 1.51 10.16 1.18
CA THR A 42 2.63 11.07 1.43
C THR A 42 2.19 12.31 2.22
N ALA A 43 1.07 12.95 1.86
CA ALA A 43 0.56 14.09 2.60
C ALA A 43 0.17 13.76 4.06
N ALA A 44 -0.22 12.51 4.31
CA ALA A 44 -0.52 11.99 5.65
C ALA A 44 0.73 11.54 6.44
N GLY A 45 1.93 11.58 5.83
CA GLY A 45 3.16 11.07 6.44
C GLY A 45 3.19 9.55 6.62
N LEU A 46 2.47 8.83 5.74
CA LEU A 46 2.34 7.38 5.80
C LEU A 46 3.53 6.70 5.10
N ASP A 47 4.71 6.85 5.69
CA ASP A 47 5.99 6.45 5.07
C ASP A 47 6.34 4.96 5.26
N ASP A 48 5.78 4.31 6.29
CA ASP A 48 5.95 2.87 6.56
C ASP A 48 4.63 2.12 6.34
N ALA A 49 4.09 2.24 5.13
CA ALA A 49 2.85 1.57 4.75
C ALA A 49 2.98 0.85 3.41
N ILE A 50 2.33 -0.31 3.36
CA ILE A 50 2.15 -1.10 2.14
C ILE A 50 0.67 -1.01 1.78
N ILE A 51 0.39 -0.56 0.56
CA ILE A 51 -0.96 -0.41 0.05
C ILE A 51 -1.16 -1.34 -1.14
N ILE A 52 -2.08 -2.29 -1.00
CA ILE A 52 -2.45 -3.20 -2.09
C ILE A 52 -3.79 -2.72 -2.69
N ASN A 53 -3.75 -2.14 -3.89
CA ASN A 53 -4.95 -1.73 -4.64
C ASN A 53 -5.30 -2.80 -5.68
N THR A 54 -6.40 -3.52 -5.50
CA THR A 54 -6.77 -4.65 -6.36
C THR A 54 -8.20 -4.58 -6.91
N CYS A 55 -8.42 -5.16 -8.09
CA CYS A 55 -9.73 -5.26 -8.74
C CYS A 55 -10.45 -6.57 -8.36
N ALA A 56 -11.58 -6.46 -7.66
CA ALA A 56 -12.36 -7.61 -7.19
C ALA A 56 -13.10 -8.38 -8.30
N VAL A 57 -13.30 -7.78 -9.48
CA VAL A 57 -14.14 -8.35 -10.54
C VAL A 57 -13.37 -9.21 -11.54
N THR A 58 -12.04 -9.27 -11.44
CA THR A 58 -11.22 -10.13 -12.30
C THR A 58 -10.44 -11.15 -11.47
N ASN A 59 -10.56 -12.42 -11.85
CA ASN A 59 -9.82 -13.50 -11.17
C ASN A 59 -8.31 -13.34 -11.29
N GLU A 60 -7.82 -12.70 -12.36
CA GLU A 60 -6.39 -12.45 -12.53
C GLU A 60 -5.84 -11.46 -11.51
N ALA A 61 -6.51 -10.32 -11.29
CA ALA A 61 -6.10 -9.36 -10.26
C ALA A 61 -6.17 -9.97 -8.85
N VAL A 62 -7.19 -10.79 -8.58
CA VAL A 62 -7.29 -11.54 -7.31
C VAL A 62 -6.16 -12.55 -7.16
N ARG A 63 -5.77 -13.24 -8.24
CA ARG A 63 -4.67 -14.21 -8.23
C ARG A 63 -3.31 -13.55 -7.97
N GLN A 64 -3.09 -12.34 -8.48
CA GLN A 64 -1.84 -11.58 -8.25
C GLN A 64 -1.74 -11.04 -6.82
N ALA A 65 -2.87 -10.78 -6.17
CA ALA A 65 -2.94 -10.21 -4.82
C ALA A 65 -2.96 -11.26 -3.68
N ARG A 66 -2.99 -12.56 -4.01
CA ARG A 66 -2.91 -13.69 -3.05
C ARG A 66 -1.48 -14.17 -2.90
#